data_AF-A0A258QIT0-F1
#
_entry.id   AF-A0A258QIT0-F1
#
_cell.length_a   1.000
_cell.length_b   1.000
_cell.length_c   1.000
_cell.angle_alpha   90.00
_cell.angle_beta   90.00
_cell.angle_gamma   90.00
#
_symmetry.space_group_name_H-M   'P 1'
#
loop_
_entity.id
_entity.type
_entity.pdbx_description
1 polymer ?
#
loop_
_entity_poly.entity_id
_entity_poly.type
_entity_poly.pdbx_seq_one_letter_code
_entity_poly.pdbx_strand_id
1 'polypeptide(L)'
;MLDPYNGQQDLAAKVFRHVSDAFAEDPLRLLRIARFAARFPDFIVAPETMQALQTIVRSNELAALSPERIWQELARGLTAAKPMRMFQFLLDADAAKVLLPLALTFHLAKEEFREEFIAHLHAADNCLEHRCAITLMDLPASEIRSWAECVKMPNEVRDFCEIFSELNRLIEQSQGRPDFTFQAADVLAWFNRADVWRKPDRGNALLNLAKKIDLNVSALTNALQAAQTLNAADIIASIPAKERSNGENIRSAVDAARLSAITVAIKI
;
A
#
# COMPACT_ATOMS: atom_id res chain seq x y z
N MET A 1 -8.77 -23.49 -36.02
CA MET A 1 -9.18 -22.65 -34.88
C MET A 1 -10.50 -21.99 -35.24
N LEU A 2 -11.51 -22.02 -34.38
CA LEU A 2 -12.80 -21.36 -34.61
C LEU A 2 -12.77 -19.97 -33.96
N ASP A 3 -12.96 -18.90 -34.75
CA ASP A 3 -12.90 -17.50 -34.31
C ASP A 3 -14.09 -16.70 -34.87
N PRO A 4 -15.30 -16.86 -34.31
CA PRO A 4 -16.51 -16.24 -34.84
C PRO A 4 -16.60 -14.73 -34.58
N TYR A 5 -15.73 -14.15 -33.75
CA TYR A 5 -15.79 -12.76 -33.31
C TYR A 5 -14.52 -11.96 -33.65
N ASN A 6 -13.69 -12.47 -34.56
CA ASN A 6 -12.44 -11.84 -35.00
C ASN A 6 -11.44 -11.56 -33.86
N GLY A 7 -11.40 -12.42 -32.84
CA GLY A 7 -10.47 -12.30 -31.71
C GLY A 7 -9.00 -12.36 -32.12
N GLN A 8 -8.66 -13.05 -33.21
CA GLN A 8 -7.30 -13.02 -33.77
C GLN A 8 -6.93 -11.63 -34.29
N GLN A 9 -7.88 -10.94 -34.93
CA GLN A 9 -7.66 -9.58 -35.43
C GLN A 9 -7.47 -8.61 -34.26
N ASP A 10 -8.32 -8.70 -33.24
CA ASP A 10 -8.19 -7.85 -32.04
C ASP A 10 -6.90 -8.17 -31.27
N LEU A 11 -6.47 -9.43 -31.20
CA LEU A 11 -5.20 -9.81 -30.58
C LEU A 11 -4.01 -9.21 -31.36
N ALA A 12 -4.03 -9.30 -32.69
CA ALA A 12 -2.99 -8.70 -33.54
C ALA A 12 -2.99 -7.16 -33.44
N ALA A 13 -4.16 -6.54 -33.33
CA ALA A 13 -4.34 -5.10 -33.15
C ALA A 13 -4.13 -4.63 -31.70
N LYS A 14 -3.94 -5.56 -30.76
CA LYS A 14 -3.84 -5.29 -29.31
C LYS A 14 -5.06 -4.53 -28.77
N VAL A 15 -6.26 -5.04 -29.04
CA VAL A 15 -7.53 -4.40 -28.65
C VAL A 15 -8.31 -5.31 -27.70
N PHE A 16 -8.79 -4.74 -26.59
CA PHE A 16 -9.85 -5.34 -25.78
C PHE A 16 -11.21 -4.90 -26.33
N ARG A 17 -11.93 -5.85 -26.93
CA ARG A 17 -13.29 -5.65 -27.44
C ARG A 17 -14.25 -6.61 -26.78
N HIS A 18 -15.44 -6.13 -26.45
CA HIS A 18 -16.54 -6.99 -26.03
C HIS A 18 -17.15 -7.74 -27.22
N VAL A 19 -17.78 -8.88 -26.95
CA VAL A 19 -18.26 -9.81 -27.99
C VAL A 19 -19.77 -9.68 -28.25
N SER A 20 -20.54 -9.17 -27.28
CA SER A 20 -22.00 -9.03 -27.41
C SER A 20 -22.59 -8.07 -26.36
N ASP A 21 -23.85 -7.67 -26.55
CA ASP A 21 -24.60 -6.82 -25.60
C ASP A 21 -24.69 -7.43 -24.18
N ALA A 22 -24.62 -8.76 -24.08
CA ALA A 22 -24.52 -9.47 -22.80
C ALA A 22 -23.25 -9.11 -22.00
N PHE A 23 -22.33 -8.33 -22.59
CA PHE A 23 -21.18 -7.75 -21.90
C PHE A 23 -21.58 -6.92 -20.68
N ALA A 24 -22.72 -6.22 -20.74
CA ALA A 24 -23.22 -5.43 -19.62
C ALA A 24 -23.70 -6.27 -18.42
N GLU A 25 -24.04 -7.55 -18.63
CA GLU A 25 -24.62 -8.42 -17.59
C GLU A 25 -23.66 -8.83 -16.46
N ASP A 26 -22.34 -8.61 -16.63
CA ASP A 26 -21.34 -8.91 -15.61
C ASP A 26 -20.44 -7.69 -15.34
N PRO A 27 -20.76 -6.86 -14.31
CA PRO A 27 -19.97 -5.68 -13.97
C PRO A 27 -18.51 -6.00 -13.60
N LEU A 28 -18.19 -7.27 -13.26
CA LEU A 28 -16.82 -7.69 -12.97
C LEU A 28 -15.91 -7.56 -14.20
N ARG A 29 -16.46 -7.56 -15.42
CA ARG A 29 -15.69 -7.39 -16.66
C ARG A 29 -14.93 -6.08 -16.69
N LEU A 30 -15.44 -5.02 -16.05
CA LEU A 30 -14.73 -3.76 -15.90
C LEU A 30 -13.39 -3.95 -15.17
N LEU A 31 -13.43 -4.57 -14.00
CA LEU A 31 -12.23 -4.84 -13.20
C LEU A 31 -11.28 -5.83 -13.89
N ARG A 32 -11.81 -6.81 -14.64
CA ARG A 32 -10.99 -7.73 -15.44
C ARG A 32 -10.25 -7.00 -16.55
N ILE A 33 -10.89 -6.05 -17.24
CA ILE A 33 -10.22 -5.21 -18.25
C ILE A 33 -9.19 -4.31 -17.57
N ALA A 34 -9.51 -3.72 -16.42
CA ALA A 34 -8.55 -2.93 -15.64
C ALA A 34 -7.28 -3.73 -15.31
N ARG A 35 -7.45 -4.96 -14.80
CA ARG A 35 -6.36 -5.90 -14.57
C ARG A 35 -5.61 -6.25 -15.86
N PHE A 36 -6.32 -6.50 -16.96
CA PHE A 36 -5.69 -6.81 -18.23
C PHE A 36 -4.92 -5.64 -18.82
N ALA A 37 -5.37 -4.40 -18.62
CA ALA A 37 -4.62 -3.21 -19.00
C ALA A 37 -3.27 -3.12 -18.26
N ALA A 38 -3.23 -3.52 -16.98
CA ALA A 38 -1.98 -3.61 -16.24
C ALA A 38 -1.09 -4.80 -16.65
N ARG A 39 -1.68 -5.91 -17.11
CA ARG A 39 -0.94 -7.09 -17.57
C ARG A 39 -0.40 -6.94 -19.00
N PHE A 40 -1.17 -6.33 -19.88
CA PHE A 40 -0.89 -6.16 -21.30
C PHE A 40 -0.90 -4.66 -21.63
N PRO A 41 0.17 -3.92 -21.27
CA PRO A 41 0.16 -2.47 -21.32
C PRO A 41 -0.03 -1.90 -22.72
N ASP A 42 0.41 -2.64 -23.74
CA ASP A 42 0.27 -2.26 -25.15
C ASP A 42 -1.16 -2.40 -25.69
N PHE A 43 -2.05 -3.04 -24.95
CA PHE A 43 -3.44 -3.19 -25.37
C PHE A 43 -4.22 -1.91 -25.06
N ILE A 44 -5.15 -1.59 -25.96
CA ILE A 44 -6.12 -0.50 -25.81
C ILE A 44 -7.54 -1.08 -25.71
N VAL A 45 -8.46 -0.32 -25.13
CA VAL A 45 -9.87 -0.71 -25.08
C VAL A 45 -10.60 -0.12 -26.28
N ALA A 46 -11.37 -0.93 -26.99
CA ALA A 46 -12.16 -0.45 -28.11
C ALA A 46 -13.15 0.64 -27.66
N PRO A 47 -13.38 1.72 -28.42
CA PRO A 47 -14.25 2.83 -28.01
C PRO A 47 -15.65 2.40 -27.57
N GLU A 48 -16.28 1.48 -28.31
CA GLU A 48 -17.60 0.95 -27.98
C GLU A 48 -17.60 0.12 -26.69
N THR A 49 -16.48 -0.54 -26.38
CA THR A 49 -16.32 -1.30 -25.13
C THR A 49 -16.18 -0.33 -23.95
N MET A 50 -15.44 0.76 -24.13
CA MET A 50 -15.36 1.82 -23.11
C MET A 50 -16.73 2.47 -22.85
N GLN A 51 -17.51 2.73 -23.89
CA GLN A 51 -18.87 3.28 -23.74
C GLN A 51 -19.81 2.33 -22.98
N ALA A 52 -19.76 1.02 -23.30
CA ALA A 52 -20.52 0.00 -22.57
C ALA A 52 -20.11 -0.04 -21.09
N LEU A 53 -18.81 -0.02 -20.79
CA LEU A 53 -18.28 0.01 -19.42
C LEU A 53 -18.72 1.26 -18.64
N GLN A 54 -18.63 2.45 -19.25
CA GLN A 54 -19.09 3.68 -18.63
C GLN A 54 -20.60 3.66 -18.34
N THR A 55 -21.37 2.94 -19.15
CA THR A 55 -22.81 2.73 -18.89
C THR A 55 -23.02 1.87 -17.64
N ILE A 56 -22.27 0.79 -17.48
CA ILE A 56 -22.28 -0.07 -16.26
C ILE A 56 -21.91 0.74 -15.01
N VAL A 57 -20.94 1.65 -15.12
CA VAL A 57 -20.54 2.51 -13.99
C VAL A 57 -21.68 3.45 -13.61
N ARG A 58 -22.33 4.07 -14.60
CA ARG A 58 -23.46 5.00 -14.37
C ARG A 58 -24.72 4.32 -13.86
N SER A 59 -24.94 3.05 -14.20
CA SER A 59 -26.07 2.26 -13.68
C SER A 59 -25.87 1.78 -12.24
N ASN A 60 -24.71 2.07 -11.63
CA ASN A 60 -24.34 1.66 -10.27
C ASN A 60 -24.30 0.14 -10.06
N GLU A 61 -24.19 -0.64 -11.14
CA GLU A 61 -24.11 -2.11 -11.07
C GLU A 61 -22.83 -2.61 -10.38
N LEU A 62 -21.77 -1.79 -10.34
CA LEU A 62 -20.57 -2.08 -9.57
C LEU A 62 -20.85 -2.30 -8.08
N ALA A 63 -21.88 -1.65 -7.51
CA ALA A 63 -22.26 -1.81 -6.11
C ALA A 63 -22.82 -3.21 -5.78
N ALA A 64 -23.26 -3.96 -6.80
CA ALA A 64 -23.76 -5.33 -6.63
C ALA A 64 -22.63 -6.37 -6.62
N LEU A 65 -21.39 -5.99 -6.94
CA LEU A 65 -20.25 -6.90 -6.90
C LEU A 65 -19.87 -7.27 -5.47
N SER A 66 -19.56 -8.55 -5.25
CA SER A 66 -18.99 -9.00 -3.99
C SER A 66 -17.63 -8.29 -3.78
N PRO A 67 -17.39 -7.69 -2.60
CA PRO A 67 -16.11 -7.10 -2.23
C PRO A 67 -14.90 -7.99 -2.48
N GLU A 68 -15.01 -9.29 -2.19
CA GLU A 68 -13.92 -10.25 -2.37
C GLU A 68 -13.51 -10.36 -3.84
N ARG A 69 -14.47 -10.27 -4.78
CA ARG A 69 -14.19 -10.25 -6.22
C ARG A 69 -13.53 -8.94 -6.64
N ILE A 70 -13.94 -7.82 -6.03
CA ILE A 70 -13.29 -6.52 -6.26
C ILE A 70 -11.81 -6.60 -5.87
N TRP A 71 -11.54 -7.06 -4.65
CA TRP A 71 -10.17 -7.22 -4.17
C TRP A 71 -9.34 -8.16 -5.02
N GLN A 72 -9.89 -9.32 -5.43
CA GLN A 72 -9.15 -10.27 -6.26
C GLN A 72 -8.65 -9.67 -7.58
N GLU A 73 -9.46 -8.84 -8.24
CA GLU A 73 -9.05 -8.19 -9.49
C GLU A 73 -8.06 -7.04 -9.22
N LEU A 74 -8.28 -6.22 -8.18
CA LEU A 74 -7.34 -5.16 -7.77
C LEU A 74 -5.96 -5.72 -7.40
N ALA A 75 -5.90 -6.76 -6.57
CA ALA A 75 -4.66 -7.40 -6.14
C ALA A 75 -3.86 -7.97 -7.33
N ARG A 76 -4.56 -8.59 -8.29
CA ARG A 76 -3.93 -9.11 -9.50
C ARG A 76 -3.47 -8.00 -10.45
N GLY A 77 -4.19 -6.89 -10.52
CA GLY A 77 -3.76 -5.73 -11.31
C GLY A 77 -2.56 -5.02 -10.68
N LEU A 78 -2.53 -4.91 -9.36
CA LEU A 78 -1.40 -4.38 -8.60
C LEU A 78 -0.12 -5.19 -8.79
N THR A 79 -0.22 -6.51 -8.87
CA THR A 79 0.95 -7.40 -9.07
C THR A 79 1.34 -7.61 -10.54
N ALA A 80 0.63 -6.97 -11.48
CA ALA A 80 0.90 -7.08 -12.91
C ALA A 80 2.09 -6.22 -13.37
N ALA A 81 2.47 -6.33 -14.64
CA ALA A 81 3.67 -5.69 -15.18
C ALA A 81 3.64 -4.14 -15.12
N LYS A 82 2.48 -3.52 -15.35
CA LYS A 82 2.30 -2.06 -15.36
C LYS A 82 1.04 -1.65 -14.58
N PRO A 83 1.06 -1.67 -13.23
CA PRO A 83 -0.13 -1.41 -12.41
C PRO A 83 -0.80 -0.06 -12.68
N MET A 84 -0.01 0.97 -13.01
CA MET A 84 -0.55 2.29 -13.35
C MET A 84 -1.56 2.26 -14.52
N ARG A 85 -1.46 1.30 -15.45
CA ARG A 85 -2.45 1.13 -16.53
C ARG A 85 -3.82 0.71 -16.00
N MET A 86 -3.89 -0.05 -14.91
CA MET A 86 -5.17 -0.36 -14.24
C MET A 86 -5.79 0.91 -13.68
N PHE A 87 -5.01 1.71 -12.94
CA PHE A 87 -5.48 2.96 -12.35
C PHE A 87 -5.94 3.96 -13.43
N GLN A 88 -5.17 4.11 -14.51
CA GLN A 88 -5.55 4.96 -15.63
C GLN A 88 -6.86 4.49 -16.27
N PHE A 89 -7.02 3.19 -16.51
CA PHE A 89 -8.28 2.66 -17.03
C PHE A 89 -9.46 2.94 -16.09
N LEU A 90 -9.28 2.79 -14.77
CA LEU A 90 -10.35 3.09 -13.80
C LEU A 90 -10.73 4.57 -13.80
N LEU A 91 -9.79 5.48 -14.04
CA LEU A 91 -10.07 6.91 -14.22
C LEU A 91 -10.84 7.15 -15.52
N ASP A 92 -10.37 6.60 -16.64
CA ASP A 92 -10.98 6.78 -17.97
C ASP A 92 -12.41 6.20 -18.04
N ALA A 93 -12.67 5.14 -17.29
CA ALA A 93 -13.99 4.52 -17.17
C ALA A 93 -14.90 5.19 -16.13
N ASP A 94 -14.46 6.26 -15.46
CA ASP A 94 -15.14 6.91 -14.31
C ASP A 94 -15.39 5.97 -13.10
N ALA A 95 -14.72 4.82 -13.06
CA ALA A 95 -14.90 3.80 -12.03
C ALA A 95 -14.02 4.02 -10.79
N ALA A 96 -12.96 4.84 -10.89
CA ALA A 96 -12.01 5.09 -9.81
C ALA A 96 -12.70 5.61 -8.53
N LYS A 97 -13.64 6.55 -8.66
CA LYS A 97 -14.38 7.14 -7.53
C LYS A 97 -15.22 6.12 -6.75
N VAL A 98 -15.61 5.02 -7.39
CA VAL A 98 -16.43 3.95 -6.80
C VAL A 98 -15.55 2.89 -6.13
N LEU A 99 -14.37 2.62 -6.70
CA LEU A 99 -13.55 1.45 -6.36
C LEU A 99 -12.33 1.78 -5.48
N LEU A 100 -11.83 3.01 -5.54
CA LEU A 100 -10.61 3.44 -4.86
C LEU A 100 -10.93 4.37 -3.69
N PRO A 101 -10.01 4.54 -2.73
CA PRO A 101 -10.13 5.59 -1.74
C PRO A 101 -10.26 6.96 -2.42
N LEU A 102 -11.03 7.85 -1.79
CA LEU A 102 -11.30 9.17 -2.34
C LEU A 102 -10.02 10.00 -2.45
N ALA A 103 -9.17 9.99 -1.41
CA ALA A 103 -7.89 10.72 -1.44
C ALA A 103 -7.00 10.19 -2.58
N LEU A 104 -6.85 8.86 -2.71
CA LEU A 104 -6.07 8.26 -3.80
C LEU A 104 -6.58 8.71 -5.18
N THR A 105 -7.90 8.75 -5.37
CA THR A 105 -8.48 9.23 -6.64
C THR A 105 -8.09 10.67 -6.94
N PHE A 106 -8.06 11.55 -5.92
CA PHE A 106 -7.60 12.92 -6.09
C PHE A 106 -6.09 13.02 -6.39
N HIS A 107 -5.26 12.18 -5.76
CA HIS A 107 -3.83 12.12 -6.05
C HIS A 107 -3.57 11.66 -7.49
N LEU A 108 -4.23 10.58 -7.93
CA LEU A 108 -4.11 10.04 -9.29
C LEU A 108 -4.53 11.01 -10.39
N ALA A 109 -5.33 12.03 -10.08
CA ALA A 109 -5.69 13.07 -11.05
C ALA A 109 -4.52 14.03 -11.38
N LYS A 110 -3.48 14.06 -10.54
CA LYS A 110 -2.29 14.91 -10.70
C LYS A 110 -1.23 14.18 -11.52
N GLU A 111 -0.61 14.86 -12.47
CA GLU A 111 0.43 14.27 -13.33
C GLU A 111 1.72 13.97 -12.56
N GLU A 112 2.22 14.94 -11.80
CA GLU A 112 3.41 14.80 -10.94
C GLU A 112 3.33 13.59 -10.01
N PHE A 113 2.16 13.39 -9.37
CA PHE A 113 1.92 12.23 -8.52
C PHE A 113 1.98 10.91 -9.31
N ARG A 114 1.41 10.86 -10.52
CA ARG A 114 1.43 9.64 -11.33
C ARG A 114 2.85 9.27 -11.75
N GLU A 115 3.69 10.25 -12.07
CA GLU A 115 5.09 10.01 -12.43
C GLU A 115 5.88 9.41 -11.26
N GLU A 116 5.78 10.03 -10.09
CA GLU A 116 6.41 9.53 -8.86
C GLU A 116 5.87 8.14 -8.48
N PHE A 117 4.55 7.96 -8.53
CA PHE A 117 3.90 6.68 -8.22
C PHE A 117 4.36 5.56 -9.17
N ILE A 118 4.55 5.84 -10.46
CA ILE A 118 5.13 4.87 -11.41
C ILE A 118 6.56 4.51 -11.01
N ALA A 119 7.38 5.49 -10.64
CA ALA A 119 8.76 5.25 -10.21
C ALA A 119 8.80 4.38 -8.95
N HIS A 120 7.96 4.68 -7.95
CA HIS A 120 7.84 3.89 -6.72
C HIS A 120 7.38 2.46 -6.99
N LEU A 121 6.32 2.27 -7.80
CA LEU A 121 5.83 0.93 -8.17
C LEU A 121 6.86 0.10 -8.95
N HIS A 122 7.72 0.75 -9.72
CA HIS A 122 8.81 0.11 -10.46
C HIS A 122 9.99 -0.26 -9.55
N ALA A 123 10.33 0.59 -8.58
CA ALA A 123 11.38 0.32 -7.61
C ALA A 123 10.97 -0.78 -6.60
N ALA A 124 9.68 -0.89 -6.31
CA ALA A 124 9.14 -2.05 -5.61
C ALA A 124 9.17 -3.32 -6.46
N ASP A 125 9.27 -4.45 -5.79
CA ASP A 125 9.10 -5.76 -6.41
C ASP A 125 7.61 -6.01 -6.77
N ASN A 126 7.33 -7.18 -7.35
CA ASN A 126 5.95 -7.59 -7.65
C ASN A 126 5.19 -8.12 -6.42
N CYS A 127 5.71 -7.91 -5.20
CA CYS A 127 5.02 -8.31 -3.97
C CYS A 127 3.76 -7.47 -3.77
N LEU A 128 2.64 -8.13 -3.45
CA LEU A 128 1.35 -7.47 -3.31
C LEU A 128 1.39 -6.44 -2.18
N GLU A 129 1.94 -6.83 -1.02
CA GLU A 129 2.04 -6.02 0.19
C GLU A 129 2.81 -4.72 -0.08
N HIS A 130 3.94 -4.81 -0.79
CA HIS A 130 4.74 -3.63 -1.11
C HIS A 130 4.02 -2.67 -2.04
N ARG A 131 3.33 -3.20 -3.07
CA ARG A 131 2.61 -2.36 -4.02
C ARG A 131 1.34 -1.76 -3.43
N CYS A 132 0.64 -2.49 -2.58
CA CYS A 132 -0.48 -1.94 -1.80
C CYS A 132 0.02 -0.84 -0.86
N ALA A 133 1.15 -1.05 -0.17
CA ALA A 133 1.71 -0.05 0.73
C ALA A 133 2.06 1.25 -0.01
N ILE A 134 2.74 1.17 -1.15
CA ILE A 134 3.04 2.35 -1.98
C ILE A 134 1.76 3.01 -2.49
N THR A 135 0.77 2.24 -2.94
CA THR A 135 -0.50 2.79 -3.44
C THR A 135 -1.25 3.60 -2.39
N LEU A 136 -1.06 3.27 -1.11
CA LEU A 136 -1.83 3.83 0.00
C LEU A 136 -0.98 4.69 0.94
N MET A 137 0.31 4.93 0.63
CA MET A 137 1.26 5.53 1.57
C MET A 137 0.92 6.96 1.99
N ASP A 138 0.23 7.71 1.13
CA ASP A 138 -0.16 9.11 1.40
C ASP A 138 -1.52 9.24 2.12
N LEU A 139 -2.19 8.11 2.37
CA LEU A 139 -3.50 8.08 3.00
C LEU A 139 -3.38 7.90 4.52
N PRO A 140 -4.29 8.44 5.33
CA PRO A 140 -4.36 8.12 6.75
C PRO A 140 -4.63 6.64 7.00
N ALA A 141 -4.00 6.05 8.03
CA ALA A 141 -4.28 4.67 8.45
C ALA A 141 -5.78 4.39 8.67
N SER A 142 -6.56 5.38 9.14
CA SER A 142 -8.01 5.24 9.28
C SER A 142 -8.77 5.14 7.95
N GLU A 143 -8.32 5.88 6.92
CA GLU A 143 -8.91 5.81 5.57
C GLU A 143 -8.53 4.49 4.90
N ILE A 144 -7.26 4.08 5.03
CA ILE A 144 -6.77 2.76 4.58
C ILE A 144 -7.65 1.66 5.17
N ARG A 145 -7.87 1.69 6.49
CA ARG A 145 -8.70 0.71 7.19
C ARG A 145 -10.13 0.66 6.66
N SER A 146 -10.78 1.82 6.57
CA SER A 146 -12.16 1.90 6.11
C SER A 146 -12.32 1.36 4.70
N TRP A 147 -11.43 1.75 3.77
CA TRP A 147 -11.46 1.23 2.41
C TRP A 147 -11.12 -0.27 2.34
N ALA A 148 -10.13 -0.72 3.11
CA ALA A 148 -9.72 -2.12 3.19
C ALA A 148 -10.88 -3.03 3.60
N GLU A 149 -11.69 -2.59 4.58
CA GLU A 149 -12.87 -3.32 5.05
C GLU A 149 -13.96 -3.39 3.96
N CYS A 150 -14.17 -2.29 3.22
CA CYS A 150 -15.13 -2.22 2.12
C CYS A 150 -14.79 -3.20 0.98
N VAL A 151 -13.50 -3.35 0.64
CA VAL A 151 -13.06 -4.27 -0.43
C VAL A 151 -12.68 -5.66 0.09
N LYS A 152 -12.73 -5.91 1.40
CA LYS A 152 -12.27 -7.17 2.03
C LYS A 152 -10.80 -7.50 1.74
N MET A 153 -9.94 -6.48 1.82
CA MET A 153 -8.49 -6.67 1.79
C MET A 153 -8.05 -7.54 2.99
N PRO A 154 -7.16 -8.54 2.80
CA PRO A 154 -6.63 -9.35 3.89
C PRO A 154 -5.96 -8.51 4.97
N ASN A 155 -6.16 -8.91 6.23
CA ASN A 155 -5.65 -8.17 7.40
C ASN A 155 -4.13 -7.95 7.35
N GLU A 156 -3.36 -8.95 6.91
CA GLU A 156 -1.89 -8.83 6.85
C GLU A 156 -1.44 -7.75 5.86
N VAL A 157 -2.10 -7.68 4.69
CA VAL A 157 -1.84 -6.65 3.67
C VAL A 157 -2.26 -5.28 4.20
N ARG A 158 -3.47 -5.16 4.78
CA ARG A 158 -3.96 -3.91 5.38
C ARG A 158 -3.01 -3.40 6.46
N ASP A 159 -2.65 -4.26 7.41
CA ASP A 159 -1.81 -3.88 8.54
C ASP A 159 -0.43 -3.42 8.06
N PHE A 160 0.14 -4.06 7.03
CA PHE A 160 1.38 -3.62 6.41
C PHE A 160 1.23 -2.23 5.78
N CYS A 161 0.13 -1.97 5.05
CA CYS A 161 -0.15 -0.65 4.45
C CYS A 161 -0.35 0.45 5.50
N GLU A 162 -1.11 0.19 6.56
CA GLU A 162 -1.33 1.15 7.65
C GLU A 162 0.00 1.55 8.32
N ILE A 163 0.85 0.58 8.64
CA ILE A 163 2.13 0.84 9.31
C ILE A 163 3.11 1.57 8.36
N PHE A 164 3.07 1.26 7.06
CA PHE A 164 3.89 1.95 6.06
C PHE A 164 3.44 3.40 5.82
N SER A 165 2.13 3.67 5.81
CA SER A 165 1.61 5.05 5.80
C SER A 165 2.03 5.84 7.04
N GLU A 166 1.99 5.22 8.22
CA GLU A 166 2.47 5.84 9.46
C GLU A 166 3.99 6.10 9.42
N LEU A 167 4.77 5.22 8.76
CA LEU A 167 6.20 5.45 8.50
C LEU A 167 6.41 6.65 7.57
N ASN A 168 5.66 6.73 6.47
CA ASN A 168 5.75 7.84 5.52
C ASN A 168 5.49 9.19 6.22
N ARG A 169 4.43 9.25 7.03
CA ARG A 169 4.11 10.43 7.86
C ARG A 169 5.21 10.80 8.85
N LEU A 170 5.83 9.80 9.51
CA LEU A 170 6.94 10.03 10.42
C LEU A 170 8.14 10.67 9.68
N ILE A 171 8.40 10.23 8.44
CA ILE A 171 9.47 10.78 7.59
C ILE A 171 9.13 12.21 7.16
N GLU A 172 7.91 12.47 6.65
CA GLU A 172 7.44 13.81 6.28
C GLU A 172 7.55 14.81 7.46
N GLN A 173 7.15 14.38 8.66
CA GLN A 173 7.25 15.20 9.87
C GLN A 173 8.69 15.55 10.25
N SER A 174 9.65 14.68 9.93
CA SER A 174 11.07 14.98 10.14
C SER A 174 11.58 16.04 9.16
N GLN A 175 11.13 16.00 7.90
CA GLN A 175 11.53 16.95 6.85
C GLN A 175 11.03 18.37 7.11
N GLY A 176 9.91 18.52 7.82
CA GLY A 176 9.38 19.83 8.21
C GLY A 176 10.15 20.53 9.35
N ARG A 177 11.23 19.92 9.88
CA ARG A 177 11.99 20.45 11.02
C ARG A 177 13.35 21.00 10.61
N PRO A 178 13.89 22.01 11.33
CA PRO A 178 15.12 22.72 10.94
C PRO A 178 16.35 21.84 10.70
N ASP A 179 16.40 20.64 11.30
CA ASP A 179 17.54 19.73 11.26
C ASP A 179 17.22 18.34 10.68
N PHE A 180 16.06 18.17 10.02
CA PHE A 180 15.60 16.84 9.54
C PHE A 180 15.57 15.76 10.64
N THR A 181 15.23 16.16 11.87
CA THR A 181 15.36 15.30 13.06
C THR A 181 14.06 14.60 13.45
N PHE A 182 14.17 13.31 13.79
CA PHE A 182 13.08 12.54 14.39
C PHE A 182 12.93 12.82 15.89
N GLN A 183 11.71 12.71 16.46
CA GLN A 183 11.60 12.54 17.91
C GLN A 183 11.74 11.07 18.26
N ALA A 184 12.56 10.76 19.26
CA ALA A 184 12.73 9.38 19.71
C ALA A 184 11.40 8.75 20.19
N ALA A 185 10.49 9.56 20.75
CA ALA A 185 9.17 9.09 21.19
C ALA A 185 8.31 8.62 20.00
N ASP A 186 8.28 9.39 18.91
CA ASP A 186 7.52 9.04 17.69
C ASP A 186 8.12 7.79 17.02
N VAL A 187 9.45 7.69 16.97
CA VAL A 187 10.16 6.51 16.45
C VAL A 187 9.85 5.27 17.30
N LEU A 188 9.90 5.38 18.63
CA LEU A 188 9.55 4.29 19.53
C LEU A 188 8.08 3.87 19.37
N ALA A 189 7.17 4.83 19.22
CA ALA A 189 5.76 4.56 18.96
C ALA A 189 5.58 3.79 17.65
N TRP A 190 6.28 4.18 16.59
CA TRP A 190 6.27 3.46 15.32
C TRP A 190 6.88 2.06 15.43
N PHE A 191 7.99 1.87 16.16
CA PHE A 191 8.57 0.55 16.42
C PHE A 191 7.61 -0.38 17.19
N ASN A 192 6.91 0.15 18.19
CA ASN A 192 5.87 -0.58 18.92
C ASN A 192 4.73 -0.99 17.98
N ARG A 193 4.28 -0.07 17.13
CA ARG A 193 3.22 -0.28 16.15
C ARG A 193 3.61 -1.31 15.07
N ALA A 194 4.86 -1.29 14.63
CA ALA A 194 5.49 -2.26 13.74
C ALA A 194 5.90 -3.56 14.45
N ASP A 195 5.67 -3.69 15.75
CA ASP A 195 5.97 -4.88 16.58
C ASP A 195 7.39 -5.44 16.37
N VAL A 196 8.35 -4.54 16.17
CA VAL A 196 9.73 -4.91 15.78
C VAL A 196 10.46 -5.72 16.85
N TRP A 197 9.93 -5.75 18.08
CA TRP A 197 10.47 -6.49 19.21
C TRP A 197 10.21 -7.99 19.13
N ARG A 198 9.06 -8.38 18.57
CA ARG A 198 8.66 -9.79 18.41
C ARG A 198 8.81 -10.25 16.96
N LYS A 199 8.69 -9.33 16.00
CA LYS A 199 8.75 -9.57 14.56
C LYS A 199 9.71 -8.58 13.89
N PRO A 200 11.04 -8.69 14.14
CA PRO A 200 12.02 -7.74 13.62
C PRO A 200 12.02 -7.66 12.09
N ASP A 201 11.78 -8.78 11.42
CA ASP A 201 11.72 -8.86 9.95
C ASP A 201 10.64 -7.96 9.34
N ARG A 202 9.51 -7.76 10.06
CA ARG A 202 8.45 -6.86 9.59
C ARG A 202 8.91 -5.40 9.55
N GLY A 203 9.59 -4.95 10.61
CA GLY A 203 10.18 -3.60 10.66
C GLY A 203 11.22 -3.40 9.57
N ASN A 204 12.10 -4.39 9.39
CA ASN A 204 13.10 -4.38 8.32
C ASN A 204 12.46 -4.35 6.93
N ALA A 205 11.39 -5.11 6.68
CA ALA A 205 10.68 -5.09 5.40
C ALA A 205 10.09 -3.71 5.08
N LEU A 206 9.48 -3.05 6.08
CA LEU A 206 8.92 -1.69 5.93
C LEU A 206 10.01 -0.66 5.62
N LEU A 207 11.11 -0.66 6.39
CA LEU A 207 12.24 0.25 6.16
C LEU A 207 12.94 -0.02 4.82
N ASN A 208 13.10 -1.29 4.44
CA ASN A 208 13.68 -1.66 3.15
C ASN A 208 12.80 -1.21 1.99
N LEU A 209 11.47 -1.30 2.10
CA LEU A 209 10.56 -0.78 1.10
C LEU A 209 10.69 0.74 0.97
N ALA A 210 10.69 1.47 2.10
CA ALA A 210 10.87 2.92 2.11
C ALA A 210 12.21 3.32 1.46
N LYS A 211 13.29 2.60 1.76
CA LYS A 211 14.60 2.80 1.13
C LYS A 211 14.58 2.52 -0.38
N LYS A 212 13.83 1.51 -0.85
CA LYS A 212 13.72 1.20 -2.29
C LYS A 212 13.06 2.33 -3.07
N ILE A 213 12.17 3.08 -2.44
CA ILE A 213 11.51 4.25 -3.02
C ILE A 213 12.20 5.57 -2.60
N ASP A 214 13.50 5.49 -2.31
CA ASP A 214 14.39 6.62 -2.02
C ASP A 214 14.01 7.49 -0.81
N LEU A 215 13.17 6.98 0.11
CA LEU A 215 12.92 7.67 1.38
C LEU A 215 14.11 7.55 2.33
N ASN A 216 14.46 8.65 3.00
CA ASN A 216 15.55 8.66 3.97
C ASN A 216 15.14 7.98 5.28
N VAL A 217 15.55 6.72 5.41
CA VAL A 217 15.32 5.88 6.60
C VAL A 217 16.60 5.46 7.33
N SER A 218 17.72 6.12 7.03
CA SER A 218 19.04 5.77 7.59
C SER A 218 19.05 5.86 9.12
N ALA A 219 18.63 6.99 9.68
CA ALA A 219 18.51 7.20 11.12
C ALA A 219 17.56 6.19 11.78
N LEU A 220 16.43 5.87 11.13
CA LEU A 220 15.47 4.87 11.62
C LEU A 220 16.06 3.46 11.63
N THR A 221 16.84 3.11 10.60
CA THR A 221 17.52 1.82 10.51
C THR A 221 18.59 1.68 11.60
N ASN A 222 19.40 2.72 11.81
CA ASN A 222 20.38 2.77 12.89
C ASN A 222 19.72 2.68 14.27
N ALA A 223 18.62 3.41 14.48
CA ALA A 223 17.85 3.36 15.72
C ALA A 223 17.24 2.00 15.98
N LEU A 224 16.75 1.32 14.94
CA LEU A 224 16.20 -0.04 15.07
C LEU A 224 17.29 -1.02 15.50
N GLN A 225 18.46 -0.97 14.86
CA GLN A 225 19.60 -1.82 15.21
C GLN A 225 20.05 -1.56 16.65
N ALA A 226 20.26 -0.30 17.03
CA ALA A 226 20.65 0.08 18.38
C ALA A 226 19.64 -0.43 19.43
N ALA A 227 18.34 -0.23 19.19
CA ALA A 227 17.30 -0.67 20.12
C ALA A 227 17.16 -2.20 20.21
N GLN A 228 17.45 -2.94 19.14
CA GLN A 228 17.41 -4.41 19.11
C GLN A 228 18.61 -5.06 19.82
N THR A 229 19.74 -4.37 19.95
CA THR A 229 20.89 -4.87 20.74
C THR A 229 20.63 -4.89 22.25
N LEU A 230 19.58 -4.20 22.71
CA LEU A 230 19.21 -4.17 24.12
C LEU A 230 18.70 -5.54 24.57
N ASN A 231 19.37 -6.10 25.59
CA ASN A 231 18.88 -7.31 26.26
C ASN A 231 17.81 -6.94 27.30
N ALA A 232 16.56 -7.27 27.00
CA ALA A 232 15.45 -7.02 27.92
C ALA A 232 15.62 -7.72 29.28
N ALA A 233 16.26 -8.89 29.33
CA ALA A 233 16.49 -9.61 30.59
C ALA A 233 17.46 -8.84 31.51
N ASP A 234 18.51 -8.26 30.94
CA ASP A 234 19.50 -7.48 31.70
C ASP A 234 18.88 -6.18 32.24
N ILE A 235 18.01 -5.54 31.44
CA ILE A 235 17.25 -4.36 31.87
C ILE A 235 16.33 -4.72 33.03
N ILE A 236 15.58 -5.83 32.93
CA ILE A 236 14.70 -6.31 34.00
C ILE A 236 15.51 -6.65 35.27
N ALA A 237 16.69 -7.23 35.11
CA ALA A 237 17.60 -7.56 36.20
C ALA A 237 18.19 -6.32 36.90
N SER A 238 18.18 -5.16 36.26
CA SER A 238 18.61 -3.89 36.86
C SER A 238 17.54 -3.22 37.74
N ILE A 239 16.26 -3.61 37.60
CA ILE A 239 15.14 -3.07 38.38
C ILE A 239 15.22 -3.61 39.84
N PRO A 240 14.90 -2.83 40.89
CA PRO A 240 14.84 -3.35 42.25
C PRO A 240 13.86 -4.53 42.39
N ALA A 241 14.22 -5.58 43.15
CA ALA A 241 13.42 -6.80 43.25
C ALA A 241 11.96 -6.57 43.68
N LYS A 242 11.69 -5.55 44.51
CA LYS A 242 10.35 -5.16 44.96
C LYS A 242 9.46 -4.60 43.84
N GLU A 243 10.06 -4.09 42.77
CA GLU A 243 9.38 -3.46 41.64
C GLU A 243 9.25 -4.42 40.44
N ARG A 244 10.01 -5.53 40.43
CA ARG A 244 9.96 -6.57 39.38
C ARG A 244 8.65 -7.35 39.33
N SER A 245 7.86 -7.33 40.40
CA SER A 245 6.53 -7.98 40.41
C SER A 245 5.46 -7.14 39.71
N ASN A 246 5.74 -5.86 39.40
CA ASN A 246 4.82 -4.99 38.67
C ASN A 246 5.19 -4.99 37.17
N GLY A 247 4.31 -5.57 36.35
CA GLY A 247 4.47 -5.62 34.90
C GLY A 247 4.53 -4.24 34.23
N GLU A 248 3.92 -3.20 34.82
CA GLU A 248 4.00 -1.82 34.31
C GLU A 248 5.38 -1.21 34.54
N ASN A 249 6.01 -1.50 35.67
CA ASN A 249 7.37 -1.01 35.97
C ASN A 249 8.40 -1.66 35.04
N ILE A 250 8.24 -2.96 34.76
CA ILE A 250 9.05 -3.67 33.77
C ILE A 250 8.92 -3.03 32.38
N ARG A 251 7.68 -2.82 31.91
CA ARG A 251 7.44 -2.23 30.59
C ARG A 251 8.03 -0.83 30.50
N SER A 252 7.81 0.01 31.51
CA SER A 252 8.31 1.38 31.56
C SER A 252 9.83 1.45 31.53
N ALA A 253 10.52 0.55 32.25
CA ALA A 253 11.98 0.49 32.25
C ALA A 253 12.55 0.06 30.88
N VAL A 254 11.93 -0.95 30.25
CA VAL A 254 12.34 -1.41 28.92
C VAL A 254 12.09 -0.33 27.86
N ASP A 255 10.94 0.36 27.91
CA ASP A 255 10.63 1.44 26.99
C ASP A 255 11.55 2.66 27.21
N ALA A 256 11.92 2.98 28.45
CA ALA A 256 12.89 4.03 28.74
C ALA A 256 14.29 3.70 28.18
N ALA A 257 14.74 2.45 28.32
CA ALA A 257 16.01 2.00 27.76
C ALA A 257 16.01 2.07 26.21
N ARG A 258 14.92 1.62 25.57
CA ARG A 258 14.73 1.74 24.12
C ARG A 258 14.72 3.20 23.67
N LEU A 259 13.96 4.06 24.37
CA LEU A 259 13.88 5.48 24.07
C LEU A 259 15.26 6.15 24.14
N SER A 260 16.06 5.80 25.14
CA SER A 260 17.44 6.28 25.28
C SER A 260 18.32 5.84 24.10
N ALA A 261 18.30 4.54 23.76
CA ALA A 261 19.06 4.00 22.63
C ALA A 261 18.67 4.67 21.30
N ILE A 262 17.38 4.84 21.05
CA ILE A 262 16.83 5.54 19.88
C ILE A 262 17.31 7.00 19.87
N THR A 263 17.24 7.71 21.00
CA THR A 263 17.66 9.12 21.11
C THR A 263 19.12 9.33 20.73
N VAL A 264 19.99 8.38 21.08
CA VAL A 264 21.41 8.43 20.69
C VAL A 264 21.56 8.15 19.20
N ALA A 265 20.88 7.11 18.69
CA ALA A 265 21.06 6.63 17.32
C ALA A 265 20.52 7.59 16.25
N ILE A 266 19.44 8.33 16.53
CA ILE A 266 18.86 9.27 15.55
C ILE A 266 19.63 10.60 15.42
N LYS A 267 20.64 10.85 16.27
CA LYS A 267 21.49 12.04 16.22
C LYS A 267 22.78 11.84 15.39
N ILE A 268 23.04 10.61 14.97
CA ILE A 268 24.22 10.18 14.20
C ILE A 268 23.83 10.11 12.73
#